data_AF-A0A398DRA4-F1
#
_entry.id   AF-A0A398DRA4-F1
#
_cell.length_a   1.000
_cell.length_b   1.000
_cell.length_c   1.000
_cell.angle_alpha   90.00
_cell.angle_beta   90.00
_cell.angle_gamma   90.00
#
_symmetry.space_group_name_H-M   'P 1'
#
loop_
_entity.id
_entity.type
_entity.pdbx_description
1 polymer ?
#
loop_
_entity_poly.entity_id
_entity_poly.type
_entity_poly.pdbx_seq_one_letter_code
_entity_poly.pdbx_strand_id
1 'polypeptide(L)'
;PGATCYPAFMDSHLHLDLYGFSLLHVNLNGETSLDGALERIRLAGRPDNGTWICGDCWDDELWSDSPHRRQLDDLYPNSPVVLNRKDYHSLWL
;
A
#
# COMPACT_ATOMS: atom_id res chain seq x y z
N PRO A 1 38.10 -17.61 15.34
CA PRO A 1 38.14 -16.60 16.44
C PRO A 1 38.73 -15.30 15.93
N GLY A 2 38.09 -14.15 16.18
CA GLY A 2 38.53 -12.84 15.66
C GLY A 2 37.45 -11.98 14.99
N ALA A 3 36.16 -12.24 15.24
CA ALA A 3 35.09 -11.37 14.75
C ALA A 3 34.90 -10.17 15.69
N THR A 4 34.56 -9.02 15.14
CA THR A 4 34.26 -7.81 15.90
C THR A 4 32.84 -7.84 16.44
N CYS A 5 32.66 -7.41 17.70
CA CYS A 5 31.36 -7.27 18.34
C CYS A 5 31.07 -5.79 18.59
N TYR A 6 29.84 -5.37 18.30
CA TYR A 6 29.33 -4.03 18.53
C TYR A 6 27.94 -4.12 19.21
N PRO A 7 27.50 -3.08 19.93
CA PRO A 7 26.10 -2.97 20.34
C PRO A 7 25.15 -3.07 19.14
N ALA A 8 23.96 -3.64 19.35
CA ALA A 8 22.91 -3.63 18.34
C ALA A 8 22.43 -2.18 18.08
N PHE A 9 21.82 -1.96 16.92
CA PHE A 9 21.13 -0.70 16.66
C PHE A 9 19.94 -0.53 17.61
N MET A 10 19.76 0.68 18.12
CA MET A 10 18.62 1.07 18.94
C MET A 10 17.94 2.26 18.27
N ASP A 11 16.72 2.04 17.79
CA ASP A 11 15.87 3.12 17.29
C ASP A 11 15.13 3.75 18.47
N SER A 12 15.42 5.04 18.72
CA SER A 12 14.82 5.78 19.83
C SER A 12 13.42 6.30 19.53
N HIS A 13 12.97 6.25 18.27
CA HIS A 13 11.65 6.73 17.87
C HIS A 13 11.16 6.02 16.60
N LEU A 14 10.20 5.11 16.77
CA LEU A 14 9.50 4.47 15.67
C LEU A 14 8.00 4.32 15.96
N HIS A 15 7.23 4.25 14.89
CA HIS A 15 5.84 3.76 14.91
C HIS A 15 5.84 2.30 14.46
N LEU A 16 6.06 1.38 15.39
CA LEU A 16 6.27 -0.04 15.07
C LEU A 16 5.05 -0.70 14.42
N ASP A 17 3.85 -0.32 14.86
CA ASP A 17 2.58 -0.77 14.31
C ASP A 17 2.38 -0.27 12.88
N LEU A 18 2.57 1.02 12.62
CA LEU A 18 2.48 1.61 11.28
C LEU A 18 3.51 0.99 10.34
N TYR A 19 4.73 0.76 10.82
CA TYR A 19 5.74 0.04 10.04
C TYR A 19 5.28 -1.38 9.72
N GLY A 20 4.77 -2.12 10.71
CA GLY A 20 4.21 -3.46 10.50
C GLY A 20 3.09 -3.48 9.44
N PHE A 21 2.15 -2.54 9.51
CA PHE A 21 1.08 -2.42 8.51
C PHE A 21 1.62 -2.07 7.12
N SER A 22 2.61 -1.16 7.02
CA SER A 22 3.22 -0.81 5.74
C SER A 22 3.84 -2.00 5.00
N LEU A 23 4.28 -3.04 5.74
CA LEU A 23 4.82 -4.27 5.16
C LEU A 23 3.72 -5.22 4.62
N LEU A 24 2.48 -5.04 5.07
CA LEU A 24 1.30 -5.81 4.64
C LEU A 24 0.51 -5.09 3.55
N HIS A 25 0.67 -3.77 3.43
CA HIS A 25 -0.04 -2.93 2.49
C HIS A 25 0.43 -3.14 1.03
N VAL A 26 -0.51 -2.98 0.09
CA VAL A 26 -0.19 -2.88 -1.33
C VAL A 26 0.61 -1.61 -1.57
N ASN A 27 1.87 -1.75 -1.96
CA ASN A 27 2.73 -0.61 -2.25
C ASN A 27 2.61 -0.20 -3.73
N LEU A 28 1.98 0.94 -4.00
CA LEU A 28 1.77 1.50 -5.35
C LEU A 28 2.88 2.47 -5.78
N ASN A 29 3.94 2.64 -4.97
CA ASN A 29 5.01 3.58 -5.28
C ASN A 29 5.69 3.25 -6.61
N GLY A 30 5.78 4.25 -7.48
CA GLY A 30 6.42 4.13 -8.79
C GLY A 30 5.52 3.58 -9.90
N GLU A 31 4.24 3.30 -9.63
CA GLU A 31 3.27 3.02 -10.69
C GLU A 31 3.02 4.28 -11.52
N THR A 32 3.16 4.16 -12.85
CA THR A 32 3.05 5.28 -13.79
C THR A 32 1.75 5.28 -14.59
N SER A 33 0.80 4.42 -14.24
CA SER A 33 -0.53 4.41 -14.84
C SER A 33 -1.55 3.82 -13.86
N LEU A 34 -2.80 4.26 -14.03
CA LEU A 34 -3.92 3.74 -13.27
C LEU A 34 -4.12 2.23 -13.53
N ASP A 35 -3.96 1.78 -14.76
CA ASP A 35 -4.03 0.35 -15.11
C ASP A 35 -2.93 -0.48 -14.42
N GLY A 36 -1.70 0.05 -14.32
CA GLY A 36 -0.60 -0.59 -13.60
C GLY A 36 -0.89 -0.70 -12.11
N ALA A 37 -1.43 0.36 -11.51
CA ALA A 37 -1.89 0.34 -10.13
C ALA A 37 -3.01 -0.70 -9.91
N LEU A 38 -4.02 -0.74 -10.78
CA LEU A 38 -5.12 -1.70 -10.69
C LEU A 38 -4.63 -3.15 -10.81
N GLU A 39 -3.71 -3.44 -11.72
CA GLU A 39 -3.13 -4.79 -11.84
C GLU A 39 -2.32 -5.16 -10.58
N ARG A 40 -1.56 -4.21 -10.01
CA ARG A 40 -0.85 -4.44 -8.75
C ARG A 40 -1.80 -4.73 -7.59
N ILE A 41 -2.90 -3.97 -7.47
CA ILE A 41 -3.93 -4.23 -6.46
C ILE A 41 -4.52 -5.63 -6.68
N ARG A 42 -4.87 -5.98 -7.92
CA ARG A 42 -5.41 -7.30 -8.28
C ARG A 42 -4.48 -8.45 -7.89
N LEU A 43 -3.17 -8.26 -8.04
CA LEU A 43 -2.14 -9.26 -7.72
C LEU A 43 -1.84 -9.35 -6.22
N ALA A 44 -2.15 -8.31 -5.44
CA ALA A 44 -1.90 -8.29 -4.00
C ALA A 44 -2.71 -9.34 -3.21
N GLY A 45 -3.78 -9.89 -3.80
CA GLY A 45 -4.43 -11.09 -3.31
C GLY A 45 -5.92 -11.13 -3.61
N ARG A 46 -6.49 -12.33 -3.41
CA ARG A 46 -7.94 -12.52 -3.29
C ARG A 46 -8.26 -12.68 -1.81
N PRO A 47 -8.53 -11.59 -1.07
CA PRO A 47 -8.96 -11.71 0.31
C PRO A 47 -10.19 -12.61 0.39
N ASP A 48 -10.28 -13.37 1.48
CA ASP A 48 -11.56 -13.95 1.88
C ASP A 48 -12.60 -12.82 1.99
N ASN A 49 -13.84 -13.10 1.60
CA ASN A 49 -14.93 -12.12 1.59
C ASN A 49 -14.97 -11.33 2.92
N GLY A 50 -14.85 -10.00 2.82
CA GLY A 50 -14.88 -9.09 3.97
C GLY A 50 -13.53 -8.71 4.56
N THR A 51 -12.41 -9.31 4.11
CA THR A 51 -11.07 -8.86 4.53
C THR A 51 -10.68 -7.59 3.77
N TRP A 52 -10.14 -6.62 4.50
CA TRP A 52 -9.75 -5.33 3.94
C TRP A 52 -8.47 -5.45 3.10
N ILE A 53 -8.45 -4.74 1.97
CA ILE A 53 -7.24 -4.51 1.19
C ILE A 53 -6.77 -3.09 1.49
N CYS A 54 -5.63 -2.99 2.14
CA CYS A 54 -5.00 -1.72 2.45
C CYS A 54 -3.79 -1.51 1.55
N GLY A 55 -3.52 -0.27 1.16
CA GLY A 55 -2.38 0.07 0.32
C GLY A 55 -1.95 1.51 0.51
N ASP A 56 -0.78 1.83 -0.02
CA ASP A 56 -0.17 3.15 0.11
C ASP A 56 0.49 3.58 -1.20
N CYS A 57 0.85 4.86 -1.24
CA CYS A 57 1.73 5.45 -2.23
C CYS A 57 1.19 5.53 -3.66
N TRP A 58 -0.14 5.58 -3.84
CA TRP A 58 -0.66 6.00 -5.14
C TRP A 58 -0.33 7.47 -5.40
N ASP A 59 -0.12 7.80 -6.68
CA ASP A 59 0.37 9.10 -7.10
C ASP A 59 -0.25 9.45 -8.45
N ASP A 60 -1.36 10.19 -8.39
CA ASP A 60 -2.11 10.63 -9.57
C ASP A 60 -1.34 11.64 -10.44
N GLU A 61 -0.29 12.26 -9.91
CA GLU A 61 0.60 13.13 -10.70
C GLU A 61 1.41 12.33 -11.73
N LEU A 62 1.56 11.01 -11.51
CA LEU A 62 2.22 10.10 -12.43
C LEU A 62 1.24 9.47 -13.43
N TRP A 63 -0.07 9.68 -13.27
CA TRP A 63 -1.12 9.02 -14.06
C TRP A 63 -1.80 10.03 -14.98
N SER A 64 -2.33 9.57 -16.12
CA SER A 64 -3.16 10.40 -17.00
C SER A 64 -4.55 10.67 -16.44
N ASP A 65 -5.03 9.79 -15.55
CA ASP A 65 -6.41 9.71 -15.09
C ASP A 65 -6.47 9.67 -13.57
N SER A 66 -7.43 10.37 -12.98
CA SER A 66 -7.66 10.33 -11.53
C SER A 66 -8.32 9.00 -11.11
N PRO A 67 -7.93 8.43 -9.96
CA PRO A 67 -8.60 7.25 -9.42
C PRO A 67 -10.05 7.54 -9.04
N HIS A 68 -10.90 6.53 -9.17
CA HIS A 68 -12.32 6.58 -8.84
C HIS A 68 -12.77 5.29 -8.18
N ARG A 69 -13.66 5.40 -7.18
CA ARG A 69 -14.18 4.27 -6.38
C ARG A 69 -14.62 3.04 -7.17
N ARG A 70 -15.32 3.27 -8.30
CA ARG A 70 -15.84 2.18 -9.17
C ARG A 70 -14.79 1.17 -9.59
N GLN A 71 -13.55 1.59 -9.82
CA GLN A 71 -12.48 0.67 -10.23
C GLN A 71 -12.14 -0.33 -9.11
N LEU A 72 -12.24 0.08 -7.85
CA LEU A 72 -12.05 -0.79 -6.69
C LEU A 72 -13.27 -1.67 -6.45
N ASP A 73 -14.49 -1.11 -6.58
CA ASP A 73 -15.75 -1.87 -6.49
C ASP A 73 -15.79 -3.02 -7.52
N ASP A 74 -15.33 -2.76 -8.76
CA ASP A 74 -15.31 -3.74 -9.84
C ASP A 74 -14.27 -4.85 -9.59
N LEU A 75 -13.11 -4.51 -9.00
CA LEU A 75 -12.09 -5.49 -8.62
C LEU A 75 -12.50 -6.33 -7.40
N TYR A 76 -13.12 -5.70 -6.40
CA TYR A 76 -13.40 -6.28 -5.09
C TYR A 76 -14.82 -5.93 -4.60
N PRO A 77 -15.87 -6.52 -5.19
CA PRO A 77 -17.25 -6.16 -4.86
C PRO A 77 -17.68 -6.52 -3.43
N ASN A 78 -16.95 -7.42 -2.75
CA ASN A 78 -17.29 -7.93 -1.41
C ASN A 78 -16.21 -7.63 -0.36
N SER A 79 -15.16 -6.89 -0.72
CA SER A 79 -14.03 -6.61 0.16
C SER A 79 -13.68 -5.12 0.12
N PRO A 80 -13.67 -4.41 1.26
CA PRO A 80 -13.29 -3.01 1.28
C PRO A 80 -11.85 -2.82 0.81
N VAL A 81 -11.61 -1.75 0.05
CA VAL A 81 -10.28 -1.35 -0.41
C VAL A 81 -10.02 0.09 0.03
N VAL A 82 -8.88 0.33 0.67
CA VAL A 82 -8.48 1.67 1.14
C VAL A 82 -7.03 1.90 0.81
N LEU A 83 -6.74 2.94 0.04
CA LEU A 83 -5.40 3.23 -0.46
C LEU A 83 -5.00 4.67 -0.10
N ASN A 84 -3.92 4.85 0.66
CA ASN A 84 -3.36 6.17 0.95
C ASN A 84 -2.61 6.73 -0.25
N ARG A 85 -2.83 8.01 -0.55
CA ARG A 85 -1.99 8.75 -1.50
C ARG A 85 -0.56 8.78 -0.94
N LYS A 86 0.43 8.98 -1.82
CA LYS A 86 1.84 9.10 -1.47
C LYS A 86 2.17 10.11 -0.39
N ASP A 87 1.37 11.17 -0.26
CA ASP A 87 1.51 12.16 0.80
C ASP A 87 0.75 11.81 2.09
N TYR A 88 -0.05 10.73 2.11
CA TYR A 88 -0.95 10.34 3.20
C TYR A 88 -2.04 11.38 3.55
N HIS A 89 -2.41 12.26 2.62
CA HIS A 89 -3.46 13.29 2.84
C HIS A 89 -4.75 13.03 2.06
N SER A 90 -4.78 12.00 1.21
CA SER A 90 -5.97 11.60 0.45
C SER A 90 -6.12 10.09 0.46
N LEU A 91 -7.36 9.63 0.39
CA LEU A 91 -7.72 8.22 0.29
C LEU A 91 -8.40 7.96 -1.05
N TRP A 92 -8.03 6.83 -1.67
CA TRP A 92 -8.85 6.19 -2.69
C TRP A 92 -9.61 5.04 -2.03
N LEU A 93 -10.93 5.18 -2.04
CA LEU A 93 -11.92 4.28 -1.45
C LEU A 93 -12.85 3.76 -2.52
#